data_AF-F6ADH1-F1
#
_entry.id   AF-F6ADH1-F1
#
_cell.length_a   1.000
_cell.length_b   1.000
_cell.length_c   1.000
_cell.angle_alpha   90.00
_cell.angle_beta   90.00
_cell.angle_gamma   90.00
#
_symmetry.space_group_name_H-M   'P 1'
#
loop_
_entity.id
_entity.type
_entity.pdbx_description
1 polymer ?
#
loop_
_entity_poly.entity_id
_entity_poly.type
_entity_poly.pdbx_seq_one_letter_code
_entity_poly.pdbx_strand_id
1 'polypeptide(L)'
;MGRTRMKKIEGILEQHRHWLSQSDGMAAQELEYLEEDLACNSLEGLGNVSDSLGILAVYHGIQGEVSICAGDISGWEEVSRAMIYRYWVLMLRAKSFSNTSFLRGIRNVPNLTNQLSNAGCLLAGFIAADRRDLAESVADVLVGMLTVDGAVDSGYLKERRFEPFMLWLYSVYSGGSAPALIESMDLGIYKKVIESWADEQRLAGVLDDVCQYHLANSEDKGGAWDPEFKNPPFDLLPLEVLAIFKVRQQCGLKSPSVANPLLSVEVAALENLAFKPDDVSVKVETAYRNFFS
;
A
#
# COMPACT_ATOMS: atom_id res chain seq x y z
N MET A 1 6.09 -20.45 -18.27
CA MET A 1 5.41 -19.39 -17.50
C MET A 1 6.31 -18.20 -17.17
N GLY A 2 7.55 -18.39 -16.70
CA GLY A 2 8.46 -17.27 -16.35
C GLY A 2 8.68 -16.21 -17.45
N ARG A 3 8.81 -16.61 -18.73
CA ARG A 3 9.00 -15.68 -19.85
C ARG A 3 7.83 -14.70 -20.06
N THR A 4 6.60 -15.11 -19.77
CA THR A 4 5.42 -14.23 -19.89
C THR A 4 5.37 -13.23 -18.74
N ARG A 5 5.76 -13.65 -17.53
CA ARG A 5 5.82 -12.78 -16.33
C ARG A 5 6.89 -11.70 -16.50
N MET A 6 8.08 -12.07 -16.98
CA MET A 6 9.17 -11.12 -17.25
C MET A 6 8.76 -10.04 -18.25
N LYS A 7 8.12 -10.44 -19.37
CA LYS A 7 7.60 -9.48 -20.35
C LYS A 7 6.61 -8.48 -19.76
N LYS A 8 5.81 -8.90 -18.77
CA LYS A 8 4.86 -8.01 -18.10
C LYS A 8 5.59 -7.00 -17.21
N ILE A 9 6.54 -7.46 -16.40
CA ILE A 9 7.39 -6.58 -15.56
C ILE A 9 8.12 -5.56 -16.44
N GLU A 10 8.74 -6.01 -17.54
CA GLU A 10 9.40 -5.15 -18.52
C GLU A 10 8.43 -4.12 -19.13
N GLY A 11 7.18 -4.52 -19.41
CA GLY A 11 6.15 -3.64 -19.94
C GLY A 11 5.75 -2.52 -18.98
N ILE A 12 5.56 -2.84 -17.70
CA ILE A 12 5.27 -1.86 -16.63
C ILE A 12 6.46 -0.89 -16.49
N LEU A 13 7.68 -1.42 -16.40
CA LEU A 13 8.90 -0.60 -16.30
C LEU A 13 9.08 0.36 -17.48
N GLU A 14 8.72 -0.06 -18.69
CA GLU A 14 8.79 0.82 -19.86
C GLU A 14 7.75 1.96 -19.78
N GLN A 15 6.52 1.66 -19.33
CA GLN A 15 5.52 2.69 -19.06
C GLN A 15 6.00 3.68 -18.00
N HIS A 16 6.64 3.18 -16.94
CA HIS A 16 7.23 3.97 -15.86
C HIS A 16 8.33 4.91 -16.34
N ARG A 17 9.28 4.41 -17.14
CA ARG A 17 10.32 5.24 -17.76
C ARG A 17 9.73 6.29 -18.69
N HIS A 18 8.75 5.91 -19.50
CA HIS A 18 8.06 6.84 -20.39
C HIS A 18 7.37 7.95 -19.60
N TRP A 19 6.62 7.61 -18.55
CA TRP A 19 5.95 8.57 -17.69
C TRP A 19 6.92 9.53 -17.02
N LEU A 20 8.05 9.03 -16.47
CA LEU A 20 9.08 9.90 -15.88
C LEU A 20 9.64 10.89 -16.88
N SER A 21 9.90 10.46 -18.12
CA SER A 21 10.40 11.35 -19.19
C SER A 21 9.45 12.49 -19.57
N GLN A 22 8.17 12.41 -19.19
CA GLN A 22 7.15 13.43 -19.44
C GLN A 22 6.78 14.23 -18.19
N SER A 23 7.37 13.91 -17.04
CA SER A 23 6.98 14.46 -15.73
C SER A 23 8.00 15.46 -15.18
N ASP A 24 8.77 16.09 -16.07
CA ASP A 24 9.76 17.11 -15.70
C ASP A 24 9.10 18.27 -14.96
N GLY A 25 9.66 18.64 -13.80
CA GLY A 25 9.15 19.72 -12.96
C GLY A 25 7.88 19.41 -12.15
N MET A 26 7.22 18.28 -12.39
CA MET A 26 5.98 17.90 -11.68
C MET A 26 6.18 17.86 -10.17
N ALA A 27 7.23 17.19 -9.69
CA ALA A 27 7.49 17.07 -8.26
C ALA A 27 7.73 18.45 -7.60
N ALA A 28 8.44 19.36 -8.28
CA ALA A 28 8.68 20.71 -7.75
C ALA A 28 7.37 21.51 -7.68
N GLN A 29 6.55 21.44 -8.73
CA GLN A 29 5.25 22.11 -8.78
C GLN A 29 4.29 21.60 -7.69
N GLU A 30 4.22 20.29 -7.48
CA GLU A 30 3.38 19.71 -6.43
C GLU A 30 3.86 20.07 -5.02
N LEU A 31 5.17 20.25 -4.82
CA LEU A 31 5.69 20.74 -3.55
C LEU A 31 5.30 22.20 -3.29
N GLU A 32 5.28 23.06 -4.32
CA GLU A 32 4.81 24.45 -4.20
C GLU A 32 3.33 24.49 -3.78
N TYR A 33 2.47 23.73 -4.47
CA TYR A 33 1.05 23.64 -4.10
C TYR A 33 0.85 23.11 -2.67
N LEU A 34 1.58 22.06 -2.31
CA LEU A 34 1.53 21.50 -0.96
C LEU A 34 1.89 22.54 0.11
N GLU A 35 2.91 23.37 -0.13
CA GLU A 35 3.29 24.43 0.82
C GLU A 35 2.22 25.53 0.95
N GLU A 36 1.61 25.94 -0.16
CA GLU A 36 0.50 26.90 -0.16
C GLU A 36 -0.72 26.36 0.60
N ASP A 37 -1.11 25.10 0.35
CA ASP A 37 -2.27 24.48 0.99
C ASP A 37 -2.05 24.20 2.49
N LEU A 38 -0.82 23.84 2.90
CA LEU A 38 -0.48 23.72 4.31
C LEU A 38 -0.64 25.06 5.06
N ALA A 39 -0.35 26.19 4.40
CA ALA A 39 -0.50 27.51 5.01
C ALA A 39 -1.96 27.91 5.24
N CYS A 40 -2.91 27.34 4.49
CA CYS A 40 -4.35 27.62 4.64
C CYS A 40 -4.95 27.13 5.96
N ASN A 41 -4.33 26.13 6.61
CA ASN A 41 -4.79 25.52 7.87
C ASN A 41 -6.32 25.24 7.91
N SER A 42 -6.84 24.63 6.84
CA SER A 42 -8.26 24.34 6.66
C SER A 42 -8.46 22.88 6.24
N LEU A 43 -9.68 22.37 6.44
CA LEU A 43 -10.01 20.99 6.01
C LEU A 43 -9.89 20.83 4.49
N GLU A 44 -10.23 21.88 3.72
CA GLU A 44 -10.06 21.91 2.28
C GLU A 44 -8.59 21.89 1.88
N GLY A 45 -7.76 22.72 2.51
CA GLY A 45 -6.30 22.72 2.29
C GLY A 45 -5.67 21.38 2.63
N LEU A 46 -6.04 20.74 3.75
CA LEU A 46 -5.59 19.39 4.08
C LEU A 46 -6.07 18.34 3.06
N GLY A 47 -7.23 18.56 2.43
CA GLY A 47 -7.71 17.78 1.30
C GLY A 47 -6.79 17.90 0.09
N ASN A 48 -6.41 19.11 -0.29
CA ASN A 48 -5.50 19.37 -1.41
C ASN A 48 -4.07 18.87 -1.13
N VAL A 49 -3.57 19.03 0.09
CA VAL A 49 -2.29 18.43 0.54
C VAL A 49 -2.30 16.93 0.31
N SER A 50 -3.41 16.25 0.61
CA SER A 50 -3.55 14.83 0.33
C SER A 50 -3.54 14.50 -1.16
N ASP A 51 -3.97 15.39 -2.04
CA ASP A 51 -3.92 15.17 -3.49
C ASP A 51 -2.49 15.34 -4.02
N SER A 52 -1.78 16.39 -3.63
CA SER A 52 -0.37 16.60 -3.99
C SER A 52 0.54 15.49 -3.46
N LEU A 53 0.34 15.03 -2.22
CA LEU A 53 1.05 13.86 -1.69
C LEU A 53 0.76 12.59 -2.50
N GLY A 54 -0.47 12.44 -3.02
CA GLY A 54 -0.83 11.32 -3.88
C GLY A 54 -0.04 11.32 -5.20
N ILE A 55 0.12 12.49 -5.82
CA ILE A 55 0.91 12.67 -7.05
C ILE A 55 2.39 12.45 -6.77
N LEU A 56 2.94 13.07 -5.72
CA LEU A 56 4.34 12.88 -5.30
C LEU A 56 4.64 11.42 -4.97
N ALA A 57 3.70 10.70 -4.34
CA ALA A 57 3.85 9.29 -4.07
C ALA A 57 3.96 8.44 -5.35
N VAL A 58 3.18 8.76 -6.40
CA VAL A 58 3.32 8.11 -7.70
C VAL A 58 4.69 8.40 -8.29
N TYR A 59 5.12 9.68 -8.30
CA TYR A 59 6.41 10.09 -8.84
C TYR A 59 7.59 9.34 -8.19
N HIS A 60 7.67 9.38 -6.85
CA HIS A 60 8.74 8.70 -6.11
C HIS A 60 8.64 7.17 -6.18
N GLY A 61 7.42 6.62 -6.23
CA GLY A 61 7.22 5.18 -6.38
C GLY A 61 7.80 4.67 -7.70
N ILE A 62 7.45 5.33 -8.80
CA ILE A 62 7.95 5.02 -10.15
C ILE A 62 9.48 5.19 -10.21
N GLN A 63 10.00 6.29 -9.69
CA GLN A 63 11.44 6.55 -9.66
C GLN A 63 12.19 5.45 -8.88
N GLY A 64 11.63 5.03 -7.74
CA GLY A 64 12.19 3.98 -6.91
C GLY A 64 12.25 2.63 -7.61
N GLU A 65 11.16 2.19 -8.23
CA GLU A 65 11.10 0.93 -8.97
C GLU A 65 12.06 0.90 -10.16
N VAL A 66 12.08 1.96 -10.97
CA VAL A 66 13.00 2.06 -12.12
C VAL A 66 14.46 1.97 -11.65
N SER A 67 14.80 2.62 -10.54
CA SER A 67 16.14 2.61 -9.96
C SER A 67 16.53 1.23 -9.42
N ILE A 68 15.66 0.60 -8.63
CA ILE A 68 15.88 -0.75 -8.08
C ILE A 68 16.07 -1.76 -9.21
N CYS A 69 15.23 -1.73 -10.25
CA CYS A 69 15.35 -2.63 -11.39
C CYS A 69 16.61 -2.36 -12.23
N ALA A 70 17.18 -1.16 -12.17
CA ALA A 70 18.48 -0.85 -12.76
C ALA A 70 19.67 -1.27 -11.87
N GLY A 71 19.42 -1.80 -10.66
CA GLY A 71 20.44 -2.18 -9.69
C GLY A 71 20.92 -1.03 -8.81
N ASP A 72 20.24 0.12 -8.82
CA ASP A 72 20.54 1.26 -7.97
C ASP A 72 19.78 1.17 -6.64
N ILE A 73 20.54 0.97 -5.56
CA ILE A 73 20.00 0.80 -4.21
C ILE A 73 19.35 2.07 -3.65
N SER A 74 19.68 3.27 -4.16
CA SER A 74 19.03 4.49 -3.69
C SER A 74 17.55 4.54 -4.05
N GLY A 75 17.10 3.71 -5.00
CA GLY A 75 15.68 3.55 -5.31
C GLY A 75 14.83 3.15 -4.11
N TRP A 76 15.40 2.47 -3.10
CA TRP A 76 14.68 2.14 -1.87
C TRP A 76 14.34 3.37 -1.01
N GLU A 77 15.12 4.45 -1.09
CA GLU A 77 14.78 5.71 -0.41
C GLU A 77 13.55 6.35 -1.07
N GLU A 78 13.46 6.28 -2.40
CA GLU A 78 12.31 6.78 -3.17
C GLU A 78 11.04 5.95 -2.91
N VAL A 79 11.17 4.61 -2.85
CA VAL A 79 10.09 3.71 -2.41
C VAL A 79 9.62 4.06 -0.99
N SER A 80 10.57 4.27 -0.07
CA SER A 80 10.25 4.64 1.32
C SER A 80 9.49 5.96 1.38
N ARG A 81 9.93 6.97 0.63
CA ARG A 81 9.29 8.29 0.54
C ARG A 81 7.87 8.18 -0.02
N ALA A 82 7.71 7.45 -1.13
CA ALA A 82 6.41 7.22 -1.75
C ALA A 82 5.39 6.62 -0.77
N MET A 83 5.81 5.60 -0.02
CA MET A 83 4.96 4.96 0.98
C MET A 83 4.64 5.87 2.17
N ILE A 84 5.58 6.69 2.65
CA ILE A 84 5.29 7.68 3.70
C ILE A 84 4.29 8.73 3.21
N TYR A 85 4.39 9.19 1.96
CA TYR A 85 3.41 10.10 1.40
C TYR A 85 2.03 9.45 1.29
N ARG A 86 1.93 8.21 0.81
CA ARG A 86 0.67 7.45 0.81
C ARG A 86 0.11 7.22 2.20
N TYR A 87 0.97 7.00 3.20
CA TYR A 87 0.55 6.91 4.60
C TYR A 87 -0.12 8.22 5.06
N TRP A 88 0.49 9.37 4.78
CA TRP A 88 -0.11 10.65 5.16
C TRP A 88 -1.39 10.97 4.39
N VAL A 89 -1.48 10.62 3.10
CA VAL A 89 -2.74 10.63 2.33
C VAL A 89 -3.82 9.85 3.07
N LEU A 90 -3.51 8.59 3.44
CA LEU A 90 -4.44 7.72 4.15
C LEU A 90 -4.90 8.33 5.48
N MET A 91 -3.96 8.83 6.30
CA MET A 91 -4.27 9.43 7.60
C MET A 91 -5.15 10.68 7.46
N LEU A 92 -4.82 11.59 6.54
CA LEU A 92 -5.59 12.80 6.28
C LEU A 92 -7.00 12.49 5.80
N ARG A 93 -7.15 11.57 4.83
CA ARG A 93 -8.46 11.19 4.29
C ARG A 93 -9.31 10.45 5.33
N ALA A 94 -8.72 9.51 6.08
CA ALA A 94 -9.44 8.77 7.13
C ALA A 94 -9.93 9.70 8.26
N LYS A 95 -9.08 10.64 8.71
CA LYS A 95 -9.45 11.58 9.76
C LYS A 95 -10.49 12.60 9.27
N SER A 96 -10.35 13.09 8.05
CA SER A 96 -11.34 13.95 7.40
C SER A 96 -12.70 13.26 7.28
N PHE A 97 -12.72 12.01 6.82
CA PHE A 97 -13.93 11.19 6.77
C PHE A 97 -14.55 11.02 8.15
N SER A 98 -13.77 10.62 9.16
CA SER A 98 -14.26 10.44 10.53
C SER A 98 -14.95 11.71 11.07
N ASN A 99 -14.33 12.88 10.84
CA ASN A 99 -14.83 14.17 11.30
C ASN A 99 -15.97 14.76 10.44
N THR A 100 -16.32 14.17 9.30
CA THR A 100 -17.37 14.70 8.42
C THR A 100 -18.45 13.70 8.06
N SER A 101 -18.27 12.41 8.38
CA SER A 101 -19.17 11.32 8.03
C SER A 101 -20.60 11.50 8.55
N PHE A 102 -20.80 12.25 9.63
CA PHE A 102 -22.13 12.59 10.17
C PHE A 102 -22.91 13.56 9.28
N LEU A 103 -22.26 14.25 8.34
CA LEU A 103 -22.89 15.15 7.37
C LEU A 103 -23.41 14.42 6.12
N ARG A 104 -23.19 13.10 6.01
CA ARG A 104 -23.70 12.31 4.89
C ARG A 104 -25.23 12.40 4.81
N GLY A 105 -25.74 12.64 3.61
CA GLY A 105 -27.16 12.93 3.37
C GLY A 105 -27.52 14.42 3.41
N ILE A 106 -26.62 15.27 3.93
CA ILE A 106 -26.76 16.74 3.89
C ILE A 106 -25.76 17.34 2.89
N ARG A 107 -24.52 16.81 2.86
CA ARG A 107 -23.46 17.21 1.92
C ARG A 107 -22.80 15.99 1.30
N ASN A 108 -22.15 16.22 0.16
CA ASN A 108 -21.26 15.22 -0.42
C ASN A 108 -20.02 15.10 0.46
N VAL A 109 -19.84 13.95 1.10
CA VAL A 109 -18.67 13.62 1.92
C VAL A 109 -17.97 12.46 1.21
N PRO A 110 -16.74 12.65 0.70
CA PRO A 110 -15.99 11.58 0.08
C PRO A 110 -15.84 10.39 1.04
N ASN A 111 -16.10 9.18 0.53
CA ASN A 111 -15.79 7.95 1.26
C ASN A 111 -14.32 7.55 1.05
N LEU A 112 -13.92 6.44 1.64
CA LEU A 112 -12.54 5.94 1.65
C LEU A 112 -12.30 4.81 0.65
N THR A 113 -13.22 4.56 -0.28
CA THR A 113 -13.14 3.44 -1.24
C THR A 113 -11.82 3.43 -2.01
N ASN A 114 -11.40 4.60 -2.50
CA ASN A 114 -10.16 4.73 -3.28
C ASN A 114 -8.87 4.62 -2.44
N GLN A 115 -8.99 4.51 -1.12
CA GLN A 115 -7.87 4.36 -0.19
C GLN A 115 -7.73 2.93 0.33
N LEU A 116 -8.70 2.06 0.09
CA LEU A 116 -8.74 0.73 0.69
C LEU A 116 -7.52 -0.12 0.27
N SER A 117 -7.24 -0.24 -1.03
CA SER A 117 -6.09 -1.02 -1.51
C SER A 117 -4.75 -0.44 -1.07
N ASN A 118 -4.63 0.89 -1.06
CA ASN A 118 -3.43 1.57 -0.57
C ASN A 118 -3.20 1.27 0.92
N ALA A 119 -4.24 1.24 1.74
CA ALA A 119 -4.13 0.87 3.15
C ALA A 119 -3.65 -0.59 3.31
N GLY A 120 -4.15 -1.52 2.51
CA GLY A 120 -3.65 -2.90 2.50
C GLY A 120 -2.18 -2.99 2.10
N CYS A 121 -1.77 -2.29 1.04
CA CYS A 121 -0.38 -2.27 0.57
C CYS A 121 0.59 -1.62 1.56
N LEU A 122 0.16 -0.52 2.20
CA LEU A 122 0.93 0.14 3.26
C LEU A 122 1.11 -0.78 4.46
N LEU A 123 0.04 -1.46 4.89
CA LEU A 123 0.12 -2.42 5.99
C LEU A 123 1.11 -3.54 5.66
N ALA A 124 1.09 -4.07 4.43
CA ALA A 124 2.05 -5.06 3.98
C ALA A 124 3.48 -4.55 4.07
N GLY A 125 3.75 -3.37 3.52
CA GLY A 125 5.06 -2.77 3.53
C GLY A 125 5.60 -2.45 4.93
N PHE A 126 4.76 -1.95 5.84
CA PHE A 126 5.15 -1.68 7.21
C PHE A 126 5.38 -2.96 8.03
N ILE A 127 4.60 -4.02 7.79
CA ILE A 127 4.89 -5.35 8.34
C ILE A 127 6.24 -5.84 7.83
N ALA A 128 6.47 -5.80 6.51
CA ALA A 128 7.70 -6.27 5.87
C ALA A 128 8.97 -5.59 6.44
N ALA A 129 8.90 -4.28 6.68
CA ALA A 129 9.99 -3.49 7.28
C ALA A 129 10.00 -3.48 8.83
N ASP A 130 9.10 -4.23 9.48
CA ASP A 130 8.96 -4.28 10.94
C ASP A 130 8.63 -2.94 11.63
N ARG A 131 7.95 -2.02 10.93
CA ARG A 131 7.48 -0.75 11.49
C ARG A 131 6.15 -0.91 12.20
N ARG A 132 6.20 -1.45 13.42
CA ARG A 132 5.04 -1.72 14.28
C ARG A 132 4.14 -0.51 14.48
N ASP A 133 4.73 0.66 14.69
CA ASP A 133 4.04 1.93 14.92
C ASP A 133 3.16 2.36 13.73
N LEU A 134 3.73 2.28 12.51
CA LEU A 134 3.01 2.61 11.28
C LEU A 134 2.01 1.51 10.90
N ALA A 135 2.39 0.24 11.09
CA ALA A 135 1.50 -0.90 10.83
C ALA A 135 0.24 -0.85 11.71
N GLU A 136 0.39 -0.54 13.00
CA GLU A 136 -0.74 -0.37 13.94
C GLU A 136 -1.69 0.74 13.47
N SER A 137 -1.14 1.92 13.16
CA SER A 137 -1.93 3.07 12.71
C SER A 137 -2.72 2.76 11.42
N VAL A 138 -2.10 2.06 10.47
CA VAL A 138 -2.78 1.64 9.23
C VAL A 138 -3.81 0.54 9.48
N ALA A 139 -3.51 -0.44 10.34
CA ALA A 139 -4.44 -1.51 10.67
C ALA A 139 -5.72 -0.96 11.33
N ASP A 140 -5.59 0.01 12.23
CA ASP A 140 -6.74 0.67 12.87
C ASP A 140 -7.63 1.39 11.85
N VAL A 141 -7.03 2.16 10.94
CA VAL A 141 -7.77 2.83 9.87
C VAL A 141 -8.44 1.79 8.95
N LEU A 142 -7.75 0.72 8.61
CA LEU A 142 -8.27 -0.33 7.75
C LEU A 142 -9.45 -1.07 8.40
N VAL A 143 -9.38 -1.38 9.70
CA VAL A 143 -10.53 -1.92 10.45
C VAL A 143 -11.71 -0.94 10.39
N GLY A 144 -11.46 0.36 10.56
CA GLY A 144 -12.48 1.40 10.41
C GLY A 144 -13.14 1.39 9.03
N MET A 145 -12.35 1.28 7.96
CA MET A 145 -12.86 1.19 6.59
C MET A 145 -13.78 -0.02 6.36
N LEU A 146 -13.48 -1.17 6.97
CA LEU A 146 -14.26 -2.40 6.81
C LEU A 146 -15.52 -2.45 7.69
N THR A 147 -15.55 -1.69 8.79
CA THR A 147 -16.59 -1.81 9.82
C THR A 147 -17.55 -0.62 9.90
N VAL A 148 -17.10 0.58 9.55
CA VAL A 148 -17.92 1.80 9.64
C VAL A 148 -18.81 1.90 8.40
N ASP A 149 -20.12 1.98 8.62
CA ASP A 149 -21.11 2.07 7.54
C ASP A 149 -20.80 3.24 6.61
N GLY A 150 -20.82 2.97 5.30
CA GLY A 150 -20.50 3.87 4.20
C GLY A 150 -19.08 4.45 4.18
N ALA A 151 -18.14 3.91 4.97
CA ALA A 151 -16.72 4.25 4.84
C ALA A 151 -16.14 3.75 3.52
N VAL A 152 -16.60 2.60 3.04
CA VAL A 152 -16.27 2.05 1.72
C VAL A 152 -17.56 1.67 1.01
N ASP A 153 -17.58 1.79 -0.31
CA ASP A 153 -18.68 1.30 -1.13
C ASP A 153 -18.92 -0.20 -0.90
N SER A 154 -20.16 -0.57 -0.61
CA SER A 154 -20.50 -1.96 -0.28
C SER A 154 -20.35 -2.94 -1.45
N GLY A 155 -20.49 -2.47 -2.69
CA GLY A 155 -20.23 -3.25 -3.90
C GLY A 155 -18.73 -3.50 -4.06
N TYR A 156 -17.92 -2.46 -3.88
CA TYR A 156 -16.46 -2.55 -3.87
C TYR A 156 -15.98 -3.57 -2.83
N LEU A 157 -16.48 -3.46 -1.59
CA LEU A 157 -16.04 -4.25 -0.45
C LEU A 157 -16.30 -5.76 -0.60
N LYS A 158 -17.41 -6.15 -1.25
CA LYS A 158 -17.78 -7.57 -1.43
C LYS A 158 -16.78 -8.37 -2.26
N GLU A 159 -16.04 -7.70 -3.14
CA GLU A 159 -15.08 -8.31 -4.04
C GLU A 159 -13.66 -8.35 -3.45
N ARG A 160 -13.42 -7.61 -2.34
CA ARG A 160 -12.10 -7.50 -1.74
C ARG A 160 -11.68 -8.77 -1.03
N ARG A 161 -10.42 -9.15 -1.24
CA ARG A 161 -9.79 -10.36 -0.70
C ARG A 161 -8.48 -10.03 0.01
N PHE A 162 -7.75 -9.08 -0.54
CA PHE A 162 -6.43 -8.68 -0.09
C PHE A 162 -6.45 -7.98 1.27
N GLU A 163 -7.27 -6.95 1.44
CA GLU A 163 -7.24 -6.12 2.65
C GLU A 163 -7.69 -6.88 3.91
N PRO A 164 -8.75 -7.73 3.88
CA PRO A 164 -9.07 -8.60 4.99
C PRO A 164 -7.94 -9.61 5.31
N PHE A 165 -7.25 -10.12 4.29
CA PHE A 165 -6.07 -10.96 4.51
C PHE A 165 -4.93 -10.18 5.19
N MET A 166 -4.70 -8.93 4.82
CA MET A 166 -3.66 -8.12 5.45
C MET A 166 -3.94 -7.86 6.93
N LEU A 167 -5.20 -7.69 7.33
CA LEU A 167 -5.57 -7.62 8.74
C LEU A 167 -5.39 -8.96 9.47
N TRP A 168 -5.67 -10.09 8.81
CA TRP A 168 -5.34 -11.41 9.37
C TRP A 168 -3.83 -11.53 9.60
N LEU A 169 -3.02 -11.17 8.60
CA LEU A 169 -1.56 -11.23 8.70
C LEU A 169 -1.03 -10.30 9.81
N TYR A 170 -1.60 -9.11 9.94
CA TYR A 170 -1.29 -8.17 11.02
C TYR A 170 -1.64 -8.75 12.41
N SER A 171 -2.73 -9.51 12.54
CA SER A 171 -3.06 -10.17 13.81
C SER A 171 -1.99 -11.19 14.22
N VAL A 172 -1.45 -11.95 13.26
CA VAL A 172 -0.35 -12.88 13.51
C VAL A 172 0.93 -12.12 13.85
N TYR A 173 1.24 -11.04 13.11
CA TYR A 173 2.39 -10.15 13.34
C TYR A 173 2.40 -9.50 14.73
N SER A 174 1.23 -9.04 15.19
CA SER A 174 1.07 -8.38 16.48
C SER A 174 0.91 -9.35 17.66
N GLY A 175 0.73 -10.65 17.38
CA GLY A 175 0.42 -11.66 18.40
C GLY A 175 -1.01 -11.57 18.94
N GLY A 176 -1.89 -10.86 18.23
CA GLY A 176 -3.30 -10.69 18.57
C GLY A 176 -4.21 -11.73 17.91
N SER A 177 -5.52 -11.52 18.06
CA SER A 177 -6.54 -12.29 17.33
C SER A 177 -7.02 -11.50 16.12
N ALA A 178 -7.28 -12.20 15.01
CA ALA A 178 -7.87 -11.57 13.83
C ALA A 178 -9.25 -10.98 14.17
N PRO A 179 -9.60 -9.79 13.64
CA PRO A 179 -10.95 -9.26 13.74
C PRO A 179 -12.00 -10.31 13.31
N ALA A 180 -13.04 -10.51 14.12
CA ALA A 180 -14.06 -11.54 13.89
C ALA A 180 -14.75 -11.42 12.52
N LEU A 181 -14.82 -10.20 11.96
CA LEU A 181 -15.36 -9.98 10.62
C LEU A 181 -14.60 -10.79 9.55
N ILE A 182 -13.29 -10.97 9.70
CA ILE A 182 -12.42 -11.63 8.72
C ILE A 182 -12.76 -13.12 8.61
N GLU A 183 -13.16 -13.77 9.72
CA GLU A 183 -13.52 -15.19 9.73
C GLU A 183 -14.68 -15.51 8.79
N SER A 184 -15.54 -14.53 8.54
CA SER A 184 -16.71 -14.65 7.67
C SER A 184 -16.45 -14.24 6.20
N MET A 185 -15.30 -13.64 5.91
CA MET A 185 -14.99 -13.13 4.57
C MET A 185 -14.36 -14.21 3.68
N ASP A 186 -14.68 -14.16 2.39
CA ASP A 186 -13.92 -14.90 1.39
C ASP A 186 -12.56 -14.21 1.22
N LEU A 187 -11.48 -14.96 1.44
CA LEU A 187 -10.10 -14.46 1.27
C LEU A 187 -9.48 -14.94 -0.05
N GLY A 188 -10.23 -15.65 -0.90
CA GLY A 188 -9.79 -16.08 -2.21
C GLY A 188 -8.47 -16.85 -2.17
N ILE A 189 -7.49 -16.40 -2.97
CA ILE A 189 -6.16 -17.02 -3.03
C ILE A 189 -5.44 -16.99 -1.67
N TYR A 190 -5.67 -15.95 -0.87
CA TYR A 190 -5.02 -15.77 0.43
C TYR A 190 -5.52 -16.77 1.48
N LYS A 191 -6.71 -17.35 1.32
CA LYS A 191 -7.13 -18.47 2.17
C LYS A 191 -6.15 -19.64 2.11
N LYS A 192 -5.59 -19.93 0.93
CA LYS A 192 -4.60 -20.99 0.75
C LYS A 192 -3.29 -20.69 1.48
N VAL A 193 -2.94 -19.41 1.64
CA VAL A 193 -1.76 -18.99 2.42
C VAL A 193 -1.96 -19.38 3.88
N ILE A 194 -3.12 -19.08 4.45
CA ILE A 194 -3.49 -19.42 5.83
C ILE A 194 -3.49 -20.94 6.02
N GLU A 195 -4.15 -21.68 5.12
CA GLU A 195 -4.22 -23.15 5.18
C GLU A 195 -2.85 -23.84 5.04
N SER A 196 -1.91 -23.20 4.35
CA SER A 196 -0.56 -23.70 4.14
C SER A 196 0.45 -23.09 5.12
N TRP A 197 0.00 -22.33 6.14
CA TRP A 197 0.89 -21.55 6.99
C TRP A 197 1.94 -22.37 7.74
N ALA A 198 1.64 -23.62 8.13
CA ALA A 198 2.65 -24.46 8.79
C ALA A 198 3.53 -25.27 7.80
N ASP A 199 3.14 -25.34 6.52
CA ASP A 199 3.75 -26.21 5.51
C ASP A 199 4.58 -25.39 4.51
N GLU A 200 5.90 -25.39 4.70
CA GLU A 200 6.85 -24.63 3.87
C GLU A 200 6.74 -24.98 2.37
N GLN A 201 6.65 -26.27 2.02
CA GLN A 201 6.65 -26.70 0.62
C GLN A 201 5.34 -26.35 -0.07
N ARG A 202 4.21 -26.58 0.61
CA ARG A 202 2.90 -26.20 0.08
C ARG A 202 2.78 -24.69 -0.05
N LEU A 203 3.28 -23.93 0.92
CA LEU A 203 3.26 -22.48 0.89
C LEU A 203 4.08 -21.91 -0.28
N ALA A 204 5.22 -22.50 -0.61
CA ALA A 204 6.03 -22.05 -1.74
C ALA A 204 5.23 -21.98 -3.06
N GLY A 205 4.44 -23.01 -3.35
CA GLY A 205 3.56 -23.04 -4.52
C GLY A 205 2.44 -22.01 -4.45
N VAL A 206 1.84 -21.84 -3.27
CA VAL A 206 0.79 -20.83 -3.05
C VAL A 206 1.33 -19.41 -3.23
N LEU A 207 2.56 -19.13 -2.80
CA LEU A 207 3.16 -17.80 -2.96
C LEU A 207 3.51 -17.48 -4.42
N ASP A 208 3.80 -18.49 -5.24
CA ASP A 208 3.91 -18.28 -6.69
C ASP A 208 2.57 -17.86 -7.31
N ASP A 209 1.46 -18.48 -6.87
CA ASP A 209 0.10 -18.09 -7.27
C ASP A 209 -0.24 -16.68 -6.79
N VAL A 210 0.17 -16.28 -5.57
CA VAL A 210 -0.01 -14.92 -5.05
C VAL A 210 0.76 -13.90 -5.89
N CYS A 211 2.02 -14.16 -6.26
CA CYS A 211 2.77 -13.28 -7.15
C CYS A 211 2.10 -13.14 -8.54
N GLN A 212 1.47 -14.22 -9.03
CA GLN A 212 0.70 -14.16 -10.27
C GLN A 212 -0.59 -13.35 -10.11
N TYR A 213 -1.27 -13.48 -8.98
CA TYR A 213 -2.44 -12.68 -8.64
C TYR A 213 -2.08 -11.19 -8.53
N HIS A 214 -0.99 -10.86 -7.86
CA HIS A 214 -0.43 -9.51 -7.75
C HIS A 214 -0.28 -8.87 -9.13
N LEU A 215 0.50 -9.50 -10.01
CA LEU A 215 0.69 -9.00 -11.37
C LEU A 215 -0.62 -8.93 -12.15
N ALA A 216 -1.56 -9.86 -11.96
CA ALA A 216 -2.84 -9.78 -12.65
C ALA A 216 -3.67 -8.55 -12.25
N ASN A 217 -3.46 -8.03 -11.03
CA ASN A 217 -4.15 -6.91 -10.41
C ASN A 217 -3.24 -5.68 -10.20
N SER A 218 -2.19 -5.53 -11.01
CA SER A 218 -1.30 -4.35 -11.00
C SER A 218 -1.52 -3.39 -12.17
N GLU A 219 -2.34 -3.75 -13.17
CA GLU A 219 -2.66 -2.89 -14.32
C GLU A 219 -4.18 -2.78 -14.50
N ASP A 220 -4.66 -1.56 -14.76
CA ASP A 220 -6.08 -1.34 -15.07
C ASP A 220 -6.40 -1.82 -16.49
N LYS A 221 -7.48 -2.59 -16.60
CA LYS A 221 -7.99 -3.16 -17.86
C LYS A 221 -9.40 -2.66 -18.20
N GLY A 222 -9.83 -1.55 -17.58
CA GLY A 222 -11.16 -0.96 -17.77
C GLY A 222 -12.24 -1.70 -16.99
N GLY A 223 -11.91 -2.19 -15.79
CA GLY A 223 -12.87 -2.82 -14.89
C GLY A 223 -13.80 -1.81 -14.21
N ALA A 224 -14.79 -2.30 -13.45
CA ALA A 224 -15.64 -1.44 -12.63
C ALA A 224 -14.84 -0.74 -11.51
N TRP A 225 -13.74 -1.35 -11.10
CA TRP A 225 -12.91 -0.92 -10.00
C TRP A 225 -11.44 -0.95 -10.38
N ASP A 226 -10.71 0.00 -9.82
CA ASP A 226 -9.26 0.01 -9.90
C ASP A 226 -8.65 -1.27 -9.30
N PRO A 227 -7.61 -1.84 -9.95
CA PRO A 227 -6.86 -2.96 -9.40
C PRO A 227 -6.19 -2.62 -8.06
N GLU A 228 -6.02 -3.64 -7.22
CA GLU A 228 -5.49 -3.50 -5.85
C GLU A 228 -4.07 -2.92 -5.81
N PHE A 229 -3.24 -3.33 -6.75
CA PHE A 229 -1.81 -3.05 -6.75
C PHE A 229 -1.40 -1.97 -7.76
N LYS A 230 -2.35 -1.28 -8.42
CA LYS A 230 -2.04 -0.40 -9.56
C LYS A 230 -1.12 0.80 -9.28
N ASN A 231 -0.87 1.09 -8.00
CA ASN A 231 -0.23 2.32 -7.57
C ASN A 231 1.23 2.04 -7.20
N PRO A 232 2.20 2.71 -7.85
CA PRO A 232 3.60 2.58 -7.50
C PRO A 232 3.90 2.97 -6.04
N PRO A 233 4.78 2.26 -5.34
CA PRO A 233 5.63 1.19 -5.85
C PRO A 233 5.01 -0.22 -5.70
N PHE A 234 3.69 -0.32 -5.53
CA PHE A 234 3.01 -1.57 -5.19
C PHE A 234 2.70 -2.43 -6.41
N ASP A 235 2.85 -1.92 -7.63
CA ASP A 235 2.54 -2.66 -8.87
C ASP A 235 3.68 -3.58 -9.29
N LEU A 236 4.92 -3.29 -8.85
CA LEU A 236 6.07 -4.18 -9.03
C LEU A 236 6.63 -4.74 -7.73
N LEU A 237 6.41 -4.10 -6.56
CA LEU A 237 6.87 -4.66 -5.28
C LEU A 237 5.75 -5.48 -4.60
N PRO A 238 5.89 -6.82 -4.49
CA PRO A 238 4.90 -7.68 -3.86
C PRO A 238 5.07 -7.68 -2.34
N LEU A 239 4.84 -6.52 -1.72
CA LEU A 239 5.05 -6.29 -0.29
C LEU A 239 4.24 -7.25 0.58
N GLU A 240 3.11 -7.77 0.10
CA GLU A 240 2.31 -8.77 0.78
C GLU A 240 3.02 -10.12 0.93
N VAL A 241 3.82 -10.51 -0.06
CA VAL A 241 4.65 -11.72 0.02
C VAL A 241 5.82 -11.50 0.96
N LEU A 242 6.42 -10.30 0.94
CA LEU A 242 7.50 -9.94 1.86
C LEU A 242 7.01 -9.87 3.31
N ALA A 243 5.82 -9.33 3.54
CA ALA A 243 5.16 -9.33 4.84
C ALA A 243 4.94 -10.75 5.34
N ILE A 244 4.48 -11.67 4.49
CA ILE A 244 4.35 -13.10 4.84
C ILE A 244 5.70 -13.67 5.31
N PHE A 245 6.79 -13.44 4.57
CA PHE A 245 8.11 -13.90 4.98
C PHE A 245 8.52 -13.36 6.35
N LYS A 246 8.31 -12.06 6.57
CA LYS A 246 8.66 -11.41 7.83
C LYS A 246 7.88 -11.99 9.02
N VAL A 247 6.57 -12.16 8.89
CA VAL A 247 5.73 -12.72 9.96
C VAL A 247 6.11 -14.18 10.25
N ARG A 248 6.36 -14.99 9.21
CA ARG A 248 6.84 -16.37 9.38
C ARG A 248 8.15 -16.44 10.16
N GLN A 249 9.11 -15.59 9.79
CA GLN A 249 10.40 -15.53 10.47
C GLN A 249 10.21 -15.19 11.96
N GLN A 250 9.32 -14.26 12.30
CA GLN A 250 8.99 -13.92 13.69
C GLN A 250 8.34 -15.10 14.44
N CYS A 251 7.54 -15.92 13.76
CA CYS A 251 7.00 -17.16 14.34
C CYS A 251 8.01 -18.31 14.42
N GLY A 252 9.29 -18.10 14.05
CA GLY A 252 10.30 -19.16 14.01
C GLY A 252 10.07 -20.19 12.89
N LEU A 253 9.23 -19.86 11.91
CA LEU A 253 8.97 -20.71 10.75
C LEU A 253 9.99 -20.41 9.64
N LYS A 254 10.36 -21.44 8.89
CA LYS A 254 11.24 -21.29 7.73
C LYS A 254 10.53 -20.50 6.62
N SER A 255 11.25 -19.59 5.98
CA SER A 255 10.79 -18.91 4.78
C SER A 255 10.86 -19.87 3.59
N PRO A 256 9.77 -20.04 2.83
CA PRO A 256 9.78 -20.92 1.67
C PRO A 256 10.63 -20.32 0.54
N SER A 257 11.30 -21.17 -0.22
CA SER A 257 12.03 -20.76 -1.42
C SER A 257 11.07 -20.66 -2.61
N VAL A 258 10.79 -19.44 -3.09
CA VAL A 258 9.89 -19.18 -4.21
C VAL A 258 10.69 -18.69 -5.42
N ALA A 259 10.72 -19.49 -6.49
CA ALA A 259 11.41 -19.13 -7.73
C ALA A 259 10.51 -18.29 -8.65
N ASN A 260 10.19 -17.06 -8.22
CA ASN A 260 9.38 -16.11 -8.99
C ASN A 260 10.20 -14.88 -9.40
N PRO A 261 10.16 -14.43 -10.67
CA PRO A 261 10.88 -13.23 -11.12
C PRO A 261 10.61 -11.98 -10.27
N LEU A 262 9.38 -11.80 -9.77
CA LEU A 262 8.95 -10.65 -8.96
C LEU A 262 9.56 -10.61 -7.55
N LEU A 263 10.27 -11.68 -7.16
CA LEU A 263 10.90 -11.81 -5.84
C LEU A 263 12.43 -11.82 -5.92
N SER A 264 12.99 -11.84 -7.13
CA SER A 264 14.41 -12.15 -7.35
C SER A 264 15.36 -11.00 -7.00
N VAL A 265 14.92 -9.76 -7.16
CA VAL A 265 15.70 -8.55 -6.83
C VAL A 265 15.20 -7.93 -5.52
N GLU A 266 13.92 -8.15 -5.22
CA GLU A 266 13.15 -7.43 -4.22
C GLU A 266 13.31 -8.04 -2.82
N VAL A 267 13.33 -9.37 -2.70
CA VAL A 267 13.49 -10.07 -1.40
C VAL A 267 14.90 -9.87 -0.83
N ALA A 268 15.90 -9.81 -1.70
CA ALA A 268 17.31 -9.76 -1.31
C ALA A 268 17.79 -8.38 -0.87
N ALA A 269 16.96 -7.34 -1.03
CA ALA A 269 17.34 -5.95 -0.74
C ALA A 269 16.33 -5.24 0.18
N LEU A 270 15.36 -5.96 0.74
CA LEU A 270 14.33 -5.41 1.63
C LEU A 270 14.91 -4.74 2.88
N GLU A 271 16.11 -5.14 3.33
CA GLU A 271 16.83 -4.47 4.41
C GLU A 271 17.12 -2.99 4.13
N ASN A 272 17.06 -2.57 2.87
CA ASN A 272 17.22 -1.17 2.46
C ASN A 272 15.92 -0.36 2.56
N LEU A 273 14.76 -1.01 2.73
CA LEU A 273 13.48 -0.34 2.95
C LEU A 273 13.44 0.25 4.37
N ALA A 274 13.89 1.49 4.49
CA ALA A 274 14.01 2.20 5.75
C ALA A 274 13.17 3.49 5.74
N PHE A 275 12.07 3.47 6.48
CA PHE A 275 11.18 4.61 6.59
C PHE A 275 11.76 5.71 7.49
N LYS A 276 12.26 6.78 6.87
CA LYS A 276 12.72 7.99 7.55
C LYS A 276 11.80 9.16 7.18
N PRO A 277 11.34 9.95 8.17
CA PRO A 277 10.67 11.20 7.88
C PRO A 277 11.60 12.15 7.12
N ASP A 278 11.04 12.87 6.17
CA ASP A 278 11.62 14.01 5.49
C ASP A 278 10.89 15.31 5.87
N ASP A 279 11.40 16.45 5.40
CA ASP A 279 10.85 17.76 5.77
C ASP A 279 9.36 17.90 5.39
N VAL A 280 8.93 17.31 4.27
CA VAL A 280 7.54 17.35 3.81
C VAL A 280 6.65 16.55 4.76
N SER A 281 7.00 15.30 5.04
CA SER A 281 6.22 14.44 5.93
C SER A 281 6.16 14.98 7.37
N VAL A 282 7.23 15.61 7.86
CA VAL A 282 7.24 16.29 9.17
C VAL A 282 6.29 17.50 9.19
N LYS A 283 6.29 18.33 8.14
CA LYS A 283 5.35 19.46 8.01
C LYS A 283 3.91 18.98 7.99
N VAL A 284 3.62 17.94 7.20
CA VAL A 284 2.28 17.35 7.08
C VAL A 284 1.82 16.74 8.40
N GLU A 285 2.68 15.98 9.09
CA GLU A 285 2.40 15.44 10.42
C GLU A 285 2.04 16.55 11.42
N THR A 286 2.81 17.63 11.40
CA THR A 286 2.60 18.79 12.27
C THR A 286 1.25 19.44 11.98
N ALA A 287 0.92 19.68 10.72
CA ALA A 287 -0.37 20.24 10.32
C ALA A 287 -1.54 19.31 10.68
N TYR A 288 -1.40 18.00 10.44
CA TYR A 288 -2.38 17.00 10.83
C TYR A 288 -2.68 17.06 12.33
N ARG A 289 -1.63 17.06 13.17
CA ARG A 289 -1.77 17.11 14.62
C ARG A 289 -2.40 18.42 15.06
N ASN A 290 -1.93 19.56 14.54
CA ASN A 290 -2.45 20.87 14.94
C ASN A 290 -3.92 21.07 14.57
N PHE A 291 -4.36 20.50 13.45
CA PHE A 291 -5.74 20.69 12.97
C PHE A 291 -6.73 19.73 13.62
N PHE A 292 -6.32 18.48 13.91
CA PHE A 292 -7.23 17.42 14.38
C PHE A 292 -7.08 17.01 15.86
N SER A 293 -6.15 17.61 16.61
CA SER A 293 -6.03 17.44 18.07
C SER A 293 -6.92 18.44 18.80
#